data_AF-A0A552V8E9-F1
#
_entry.id   AF-A0A552V8E9-F1
#
_cell.length_a   1.000
_cell.length_b   1.000
_cell.length_c   1.000
_cell.angle_alpha   90.00
_cell.angle_beta   90.00
_cell.angle_gamma   90.00
#
_symmetry.space_group_name_H-M   'P 1'
#
loop_
_entity.id
_entity.type
_entity.pdbx_description
1 polymer ?
#
loop_
_entity_poly.entity_id
_entity_poly.type
_entity_poly.pdbx_seq_one_letter_code
_entity_poly.pdbx_strand_id
1 'polypeptide(L)'
;MIFIPPLEIASKIMTLIQDADKEVIIVSPYVDLSKWDKMRKCLQKAVERGLKITFIARRNAKQDMSFLTSIGIHPILIDDLHAKVYINDDYGIVTSLNLLLYSDINSIDIAYKTEAKHERKELVDFVNRYIVDVKKIAKEQSNKITQNITEKTIFFNEYQVGKILDAFENKFWDAKFNATATYVFGSGLFPFGDAMFDSRLTIRISKSRSDFNDIIQYLETLHFEDYHEFKVELNLKSKNSYHYLDFVPTRPIKLQELVTDYLHVVKTILKSDIRKVLKKQQNTW
;
A
#
# COMPACT_ATOMS: atom_id res chain seq x y z
N MET A 1 -11.68 1.30 -25.31
CA MET A 1 -10.72 0.21 -25.59
C MET A 1 -10.89 -0.31 -27.02
N ILE A 2 -9.78 -0.53 -27.73
CA ILE A 2 -9.72 -1.03 -29.11
C ILE A 2 -9.17 -2.46 -29.13
N PHE A 3 -9.88 -3.37 -29.79
CA PHE A 3 -9.40 -4.74 -30.05
C PHE A 3 -8.16 -4.72 -30.95
N ILE A 4 -7.14 -5.51 -30.61
CA ILE A 4 -5.96 -5.75 -31.46
C ILE A 4 -6.06 -7.17 -32.04
N PRO A 5 -5.99 -7.33 -33.38
CA PRO A 5 -5.97 -8.65 -34.00
C PRO A 5 -4.82 -9.52 -33.47
N PRO A 6 -5.02 -10.85 -33.26
CA PRO A 6 -4.03 -11.73 -32.65
C PRO A 6 -2.62 -11.65 -33.27
N LEU A 7 -2.56 -11.65 -34.61
CA LEU A 7 -1.31 -11.59 -35.37
C LEU A 7 -0.58 -10.23 -35.28
N GLU A 8 -1.24 -9.20 -34.77
CA GLU A 8 -0.68 -7.86 -34.61
C GLU A 8 -0.16 -7.59 -33.19
N ILE A 9 -0.54 -8.41 -32.19
CA ILE A 9 -0.32 -8.11 -30.77
C ILE A 9 1.14 -7.77 -30.47
N ALA A 10 2.08 -8.63 -30.86
CA ALA A 10 3.49 -8.40 -30.59
C ALA A 10 4.04 -7.16 -31.32
N SER A 11 3.58 -6.91 -32.54
CA SER A 11 3.95 -5.71 -33.31
C SER A 11 3.43 -4.44 -32.65
N LYS A 12 2.21 -4.46 -32.08
CA LYS A 12 1.63 -3.33 -31.34
C LYS A 12 2.33 -3.10 -29.99
N ILE A 13 2.81 -4.16 -29.33
CA ILE A 13 3.66 -4.02 -28.14
C ILE A 13 5.01 -3.37 -28.51
N MET A 14 5.66 -3.80 -29.60
CA MET A 14 6.88 -3.14 -30.08
C MET A 14 6.65 -1.68 -30.47
N THR A 15 5.51 -1.39 -31.12
CA THR A 15 5.11 -0.01 -31.45
C THR A 15 4.90 0.82 -30.20
N LEU A 16 4.24 0.29 -29.17
CA LEU A 16 4.08 0.95 -27.87
C LEU A 16 5.41 1.35 -27.24
N ILE A 17 6.43 0.47 -27.33
CA ILE A 17 7.78 0.75 -26.84
C ILE A 17 8.50 1.80 -27.70
N GLN A 18 8.25 1.80 -29.01
CA GLN A 18 8.85 2.75 -29.94
C GLN A 18 8.28 4.15 -29.80
N ASP A 19 6.97 4.26 -29.62
CA ASP A 19 6.19 5.51 -29.47
C ASP A 19 6.35 6.16 -28.09
N ALA A 20 7.01 5.49 -27.14
CA ALA A 20 7.19 6.03 -25.80
C ALA A 20 8.24 7.16 -25.77
N ASP A 21 7.93 8.23 -25.05
CA ASP A 21 8.77 9.41 -24.94
C ASP A 21 9.59 9.41 -23.65
N LYS A 22 8.96 9.07 -22.50
CA LYS A 22 9.58 9.19 -21.18
C LYS A 22 9.72 7.85 -20.48
N GLU A 23 8.65 7.07 -20.43
CA GLU A 23 8.65 5.81 -19.70
C GLU A 23 7.78 4.73 -20.32
N VAL A 24 8.19 3.48 -20.08
CA VAL A 24 7.38 2.29 -20.37
C VAL A 24 7.36 1.36 -19.18
N ILE A 25 6.18 0.84 -18.87
CA ILE A 25 5.97 -0.24 -17.92
C ILE A 25 5.69 -1.51 -18.71
N ILE A 26 6.51 -2.54 -18.49
CA ILE A 26 6.38 -3.84 -19.12
C ILE A 26 6.11 -4.87 -18.03
N VAL A 27 4.91 -5.46 -18.03
CA VAL A 27 4.53 -6.56 -17.14
C VAL A 27 4.31 -7.79 -17.99
N SER A 28 5.14 -8.82 -17.81
CA SER A 28 4.96 -10.12 -18.47
C SER A 28 5.50 -11.23 -17.58
N PRO A 29 4.73 -12.29 -17.29
CA PRO A 29 5.14 -13.30 -16.33
C PRO A 29 6.28 -14.16 -16.87
N TYR A 30 6.23 -14.50 -18.15
CA TYR A 30 7.24 -15.28 -18.85
C TYR A 30 7.92 -14.42 -19.92
N VAL A 31 9.25 -14.51 -19.95
CA VAL A 31 10.10 -13.72 -20.83
C VAL A 31 11.20 -14.62 -21.38
N ASP A 32 11.33 -14.65 -22.71
CA ASP A 32 12.38 -15.32 -23.44
C ASP A 32 12.62 -14.52 -24.71
N LEU A 33 13.72 -13.78 -24.68
CA LEU A 33 14.14 -12.91 -25.76
C LEU A 33 15.28 -13.54 -26.57
N SER A 34 15.79 -14.72 -26.18
CA SER A 34 17.01 -15.32 -26.72
C SER A 34 16.97 -15.50 -28.24
N LYS A 35 15.79 -15.83 -28.78
CA LYS A 35 15.54 -16.04 -30.21
C LYS A 35 14.77 -14.89 -30.87
N TRP A 36 14.46 -13.81 -30.14
CA TRP A 36 13.57 -12.75 -30.62
C TRP A 36 14.31 -11.45 -30.95
N ASP A 37 15.17 -11.49 -31.98
CA ASP A 37 16.06 -10.38 -32.33
C ASP A 37 15.35 -9.04 -32.56
N LYS A 38 14.15 -9.06 -33.14
CA LYS A 38 13.35 -7.84 -33.37
C LYS A 38 12.99 -7.16 -32.06
N MET A 39 12.49 -7.91 -31.07
CA MET A 39 12.16 -7.39 -29.74
C MET A 39 13.42 -6.95 -28.99
N ARG A 40 14.52 -7.71 -29.09
CA ARG A 40 15.81 -7.32 -28.49
C ARG A 40 16.30 -5.96 -29.00
N LYS A 41 16.33 -5.77 -30.32
CA LYS A 41 16.70 -4.49 -30.94
C LYS A 41 15.75 -3.36 -30.55
N CYS A 42 14.45 -3.65 -30.43
CA CYS A 42 13.46 -2.67 -29.97
C CYS A 42 13.80 -2.14 -28.57
N LEU A 43 14.07 -3.04 -27.61
CA LEU A 43 14.45 -2.68 -26.25
C LEU A 43 15.80 -1.96 -26.18
N GLN A 44 16.80 -2.42 -26.93
CA GLN A 44 18.11 -1.74 -27.03
C GLN A 44 17.97 -0.29 -27.46
N LYS A 45 17.28 -0.05 -28.58
CA LYS A 45 17.03 1.31 -29.07
C LYS A 45 16.24 2.16 -28.08
N ALA A 46 15.34 1.56 -27.32
CA ALA A 46 14.61 2.27 -26.28
C ALA A 46 15.54 2.75 -25.15
N VAL A 47 16.41 1.88 -24.65
CA VAL A 47 17.43 2.25 -23.65
C VAL A 47 18.39 3.31 -24.20
N GLU A 48 18.90 3.14 -25.43
CA GLU A 48 19.83 4.08 -26.08
C GLU A 48 19.24 5.49 -26.22
N ARG A 49 17.92 5.60 -26.40
CA ARG A 49 17.18 6.88 -26.43
C ARG A 49 16.98 7.50 -25.04
N GLY A 50 17.39 6.82 -23.97
CA GLY A 50 17.21 7.27 -22.58
C GLY A 50 15.82 6.96 -22.00
N LEU A 51 15.06 6.07 -22.62
CA LEU A 51 13.72 5.71 -22.14
C LEU A 51 13.80 4.99 -20.79
N LYS A 52 13.00 5.43 -19.81
CA LYS A 52 12.90 4.76 -18.51
C LYS A 52 12.02 3.52 -18.61
N ILE A 53 12.62 2.33 -18.54
CA ILE A 53 11.89 1.07 -18.65
C ILE A 53 11.71 0.43 -17.27
N THR A 54 10.47 0.35 -16.80
CA THR A 54 10.10 -0.47 -15.64
C THR A 54 9.69 -1.85 -16.10
N PHE A 55 10.58 -2.83 -15.94
CA PHE A 55 10.35 -4.19 -16.40
C PHE A 55 9.98 -5.10 -15.23
N ILE A 56 8.86 -5.81 -15.31
CA ILE A 56 8.32 -6.65 -14.22
C ILE A 56 8.04 -8.05 -14.76
N ALA A 57 8.64 -9.06 -14.12
CA ALA A 57 8.52 -10.46 -14.54
C ALA A 57 8.28 -11.41 -13.36
N ARG A 58 7.88 -12.65 -13.64
CA ARG A 58 7.65 -13.65 -12.58
C ARG A 58 8.98 -14.12 -11.96
N ARG A 59 9.07 -14.23 -10.64
CA ARG A 59 10.28 -14.72 -9.96
C ARG A 59 10.51 -16.21 -10.20
N ASN A 60 9.47 -17.01 -10.02
CA ASN A 60 9.59 -18.48 -9.95
C ASN A 60 9.48 -19.16 -11.32
N ALA A 61 9.81 -18.42 -12.40
CA ALA A 61 9.87 -18.97 -13.75
C ALA A 61 11.34 -19.21 -14.15
N LYS A 62 11.61 -20.31 -14.86
CA LYS A 62 12.91 -20.52 -15.50
C LYS A 62 12.98 -19.65 -16.75
N GLN A 63 13.66 -18.51 -16.66
CA GLN A 63 13.79 -17.54 -17.75
C GLN A 63 15.16 -16.87 -17.74
N ASP A 64 15.69 -16.61 -18.93
CA ASP A 64 16.97 -15.92 -19.09
C ASP A 64 16.76 -14.41 -19.16
N MET A 65 17.29 -13.71 -18.14
CA MET A 65 17.22 -12.26 -17.99
C MET A 65 18.55 -11.56 -18.31
N SER A 66 19.56 -12.32 -18.76
CA SER A 66 20.91 -11.81 -19.03
C SER A 66 20.90 -10.68 -20.05
N PHE A 67 20.11 -10.83 -21.12
CA PHE A 67 19.98 -9.82 -22.15
C PHE A 67 19.42 -8.49 -21.61
N LEU A 68 18.36 -8.52 -20.79
CA LEU A 68 17.79 -7.30 -20.23
C LEU A 68 18.83 -6.58 -19.35
N THR A 69 19.52 -7.35 -18.51
CA THR A 69 20.55 -6.83 -17.62
C THR A 69 21.74 -6.25 -18.38
N SER A 70 22.15 -6.87 -19.50
CA SER A 70 23.28 -6.39 -20.32
C SER A 70 22.99 -5.07 -21.05
N ILE A 71 21.72 -4.72 -21.22
CA ILE A 71 21.28 -3.43 -21.79
C ILE A 71 20.81 -2.45 -20.71
N GLY A 72 21.12 -2.69 -19.43
CA GLY A 72 20.81 -1.75 -18.35
C GLY A 72 19.36 -1.78 -17.84
N ILE A 73 18.56 -2.78 -18.24
CA ILE A 73 17.22 -3.00 -17.68
C ILE A 73 17.33 -4.00 -16.53
N HIS A 74 16.89 -3.61 -15.34
CA HIS A 74 16.88 -4.46 -14.15
C HIS A 74 15.46 -4.93 -13.82
N PRO A 75 15.08 -6.17 -14.14
CA PRO A 75 13.73 -6.65 -13.93
C PRO A 75 13.33 -6.76 -12.46
N ILE A 76 12.11 -6.32 -12.16
CA ILE A 76 11.45 -6.47 -10.87
C ILE A 76 10.76 -7.85 -10.83
N LEU A 77 11.33 -8.85 -10.14
CA LEU A 77 10.87 -10.26 -10.14
C LEU A 77 9.80 -10.65 -9.08
N ILE A 78 8.53 -10.80 -9.46
CA ILE A 78 7.32 -10.95 -8.60
C ILE A 78 6.84 -12.41 -8.53
N ASP A 79 6.50 -12.87 -7.33
CA ASP A 79 5.92 -14.20 -7.14
C ASP A 79 4.51 -14.25 -7.74
N ASP A 80 4.18 -15.35 -8.41
CA ASP A 80 2.83 -15.63 -8.97
C ASP A 80 2.24 -14.55 -9.89
N LEU A 81 3.11 -13.74 -10.50
CA LEU A 81 2.71 -12.84 -11.57
C LEU A 81 2.14 -13.65 -12.73
N HIS A 82 0.96 -13.26 -13.20
CA HIS A 82 0.33 -13.78 -14.42
C HIS A 82 -0.24 -12.69 -15.33
N ALA A 83 -0.31 -11.45 -14.83
CA ALA A 83 -0.77 -10.29 -15.57
C ALA A 83 0.19 -9.93 -16.71
N LYS A 84 -0.37 -9.46 -17.82
CA LYS A 84 0.36 -9.05 -19.03
C LYS A 84 -0.18 -7.71 -19.47
N VAL A 85 0.59 -6.68 -19.17
CA VAL A 85 0.19 -5.30 -19.37
C VAL A 85 1.40 -4.50 -19.81
N TYR A 86 1.25 -3.72 -20.87
CA TYR A 86 2.30 -2.90 -21.47
C TYR A 86 1.77 -1.47 -21.52
N ILE A 87 2.50 -0.50 -21.00
CA ILE A 87 2.00 0.87 -20.83
C ILE A 87 3.11 1.84 -21.21
N ASN A 88 2.84 2.79 -22.11
CA ASN A 88 3.71 3.94 -22.36
C ASN A 88 3.07 5.23 -21.83
N ASP A 89 3.58 6.39 -22.22
CA ASP A 89 3.08 7.70 -21.80
C ASP A 89 1.60 7.95 -22.18
N ASP A 90 1.15 7.40 -23.31
CA ASP A 90 -0.13 7.75 -23.92
C ASP A 90 -1.21 6.66 -23.75
N TYR A 91 -0.82 5.39 -23.80
CA TYR A 91 -1.77 4.28 -23.81
C TYR A 91 -1.18 3.00 -23.20
N GLY A 92 -2.06 2.05 -22.91
CA GLY A 92 -1.70 0.70 -22.50
C GLY A 92 -2.31 -0.38 -23.39
N ILE A 93 -1.73 -1.57 -23.31
CA ILE A 93 -2.19 -2.81 -23.94
C ILE A 93 -2.33 -3.87 -22.84
N VAL A 94 -3.50 -4.45 -22.72
CA VAL A 94 -3.76 -5.66 -21.91
C VAL A 94 -3.90 -6.82 -22.88
N THR A 95 -3.23 -7.94 -22.60
CA THR A 95 -3.19 -9.08 -23.51
C THR A 95 -3.08 -10.41 -22.77
N SER A 96 -3.32 -11.53 -23.45
CA SER A 96 -2.92 -12.86 -22.99
C SER A 96 -1.50 -13.26 -23.43
N LEU A 97 -0.87 -12.50 -24.35
CA LEU A 97 0.43 -12.79 -24.94
C LEU A 97 1.58 -12.59 -23.94
N ASN A 98 2.38 -13.64 -23.73
CA ASN A 98 3.64 -13.54 -23.00
C ASN A 98 4.75 -12.96 -23.89
N LEU A 99 5.78 -12.36 -23.29
CA LEU A 99 7.00 -11.94 -24.02
C LEU A 99 7.91 -13.13 -24.40
N LEU A 100 7.40 -14.01 -25.25
CA LEU A 100 8.08 -15.17 -25.80
C LEU A 100 7.88 -15.19 -27.32
N LEU A 101 8.92 -15.48 -28.09
CA LEU A 101 8.78 -15.65 -29.54
C LEU A 101 7.74 -16.75 -29.89
N TYR A 102 7.67 -17.79 -29.06
CA TYR A 102 6.69 -18.85 -29.26
C TYR A 102 5.24 -18.32 -29.18
N SER A 103 4.95 -17.38 -28.28
CA SER A 103 3.62 -16.78 -28.16
C SER A 103 3.25 -15.96 -29.39
N ASP A 104 4.22 -15.22 -29.95
CA ASP A 104 4.05 -14.46 -31.20
C ASP A 104 3.72 -15.35 -32.41
N ILE A 105 4.36 -16.51 -32.52
CA ILE A 105 4.25 -17.35 -33.73
C ILE A 105 3.14 -18.40 -33.63
N ASN A 106 2.90 -18.97 -32.44
CA ASN A 106 2.13 -20.21 -32.30
C ASN A 106 0.88 -20.09 -31.40
N SER A 107 0.72 -18.97 -30.67
CA SER A 107 -0.42 -18.81 -29.74
C SER A 107 -1.52 -17.96 -30.36
N ILE A 108 -2.77 -18.30 -30.03
CA ILE A 108 -3.93 -17.44 -30.32
C ILE A 108 -4.17 -16.61 -29.07
N ASP A 109 -3.68 -15.38 -29.09
CA ASP A 109 -3.81 -14.43 -28.00
C ASP A 109 -4.88 -13.38 -28.28
N ILE A 110 -5.44 -12.80 -27.22
CA ILE A 110 -6.37 -11.67 -27.28
C ILE A 110 -5.70 -10.43 -26.69
N ALA A 111 -5.96 -9.26 -27.27
CA ALA A 111 -5.49 -8.00 -26.69
C ALA A 111 -6.44 -6.84 -26.95
N TYR A 112 -6.41 -5.88 -26.02
CA TYR A 112 -7.07 -4.58 -26.14
C TYR A 112 -6.09 -3.45 -25.83
N LYS A 113 -6.16 -2.38 -26.63
CA LYS A 113 -5.49 -1.09 -26.41
C LYS A 113 -6.43 -0.13 -25.70
N THR A 114 -5.94 0.67 -24.76
CA THR A 114 -6.69 1.80 -24.20
C THR A 114 -6.81 2.95 -25.20
N GLU A 115 -7.92 3.67 -25.18
CA GLU A 115 -8.14 4.90 -25.95
C GLU A 115 -8.16 6.13 -25.07
N ALA A 116 -8.81 6.03 -23.91
CA ALA A 116 -8.98 7.16 -23.03
C ALA A 116 -7.88 7.21 -21.97
N LYS A 117 -7.48 8.43 -21.61
CA LYS A 117 -6.46 8.67 -20.57
C LYS A 117 -6.81 8.00 -19.22
N HIS A 118 -8.10 7.91 -18.88
CA HIS A 118 -8.54 7.27 -17.64
C HIS A 118 -8.34 5.74 -17.67
N GLU A 119 -8.62 5.08 -18.80
CA GLU A 119 -8.35 3.63 -18.97
C GLU A 119 -6.86 3.34 -18.81
N ARG A 120 -5.99 4.15 -19.42
CA ARG A 120 -4.52 4.04 -19.22
C ARG A 120 -4.16 4.22 -17.74
N LYS A 121 -4.73 5.23 -17.07
CA LYS A 121 -4.47 5.50 -15.66
C LYS A 121 -4.85 4.32 -14.78
N GLU A 122 -5.98 3.66 -15.03
CA GLU A 122 -6.40 2.46 -14.30
C GLU A 122 -5.37 1.33 -14.41
N LEU A 123 -4.73 1.16 -15.58
CA LEU A 123 -3.65 0.18 -15.75
C LEU A 123 -2.39 0.54 -14.96
N VAL A 124 -2.01 1.82 -14.91
CA VAL A 124 -0.89 2.29 -14.09
C VAL A 124 -1.18 2.08 -12.60
N ASP A 125 -2.39 2.47 -12.16
CA ASP A 125 -2.85 2.26 -10.78
C ASP A 125 -2.88 0.77 -10.43
N PHE A 126 -3.26 -0.09 -11.38
CA PHE A 126 -3.22 -1.54 -11.22
C PHE A 126 -1.80 -2.05 -10.97
N VAL A 127 -0.83 -1.65 -11.80
CA VAL A 127 0.58 -2.07 -11.63
C VAL A 127 1.12 -1.59 -10.29
N ASN A 128 0.89 -0.33 -9.95
CA ASN A 128 1.41 0.24 -8.71
C ASN A 128 0.82 -0.47 -7.49
N ARG A 129 -0.51 -0.60 -7.42
CA ARG A 129 -1.21 -1.15 -6.25
C ARG A 129 -1.10 -2.67 -6.14
N TYR A 130 -1.20 -3.41 -7.24
CA TYR A 130 -1.39 -4.87 -7.21
C TYR A 130 -0.19 -5.68 -7.68
N ILE A 131 0.84 -5.05 -8.24
CA ILE A 131 2.04 -5.75 -8.69
C ILE A 131 3.25 -5.27 -7.88
N VAL A 132 3.55 -3.97 -7.93
CA VAL A 132 4.73 -3.41 -7.28
C VAL A 132 4.53 -3.32 -5.75
N ASP A 133 3.42 -2.77 -5.27
CA ASP A 133 3.11 -2.73 -3.84
C ASP A 133 2.75 -4.11 -3.27
N VAL A 134 2.17 -5.01 -4.07
CA VAL A 134 1.92 -6.40 -3.60
C VAL A 134 3.21 -7.12 -3.32
N LYS A 135 4.36 -6.69 -3.84
CA LYS A 135 5.65 -7.25 -3.46
C LYS A 135 6.17 -6.80 -2.10
N LYS A 136 5.80 -5.58 -1.67
CA LYS A 136 5.93 -5.17 -0.27
C LYS A 136 5.05 -6.08 0.59
N ILE A 137 3.79 -6.25 0.17
CA ILE A 137 2.79 -7.09 0.85
C ILE A 137 3.14 -8.60 0.82
N ALA A 138 3.81 -9.12 -0.22
CA ALA A 138 4.15 -10.53 -0.40
C ALA A 138 5.50 -10.88 0.23
N LYS A 139 6.45 -9.92 0.30
CA LYS A 139 7.64 -10.02 1.16
C LYS A 139 7.25 -9.87 2.64
N GLU A 140 6.15 -9.18 2.94
CA GLU A 140 5.47 -9.18 4.24
C GLU A 140 4.69 -10.48 4.51
N GLN A 141 4.13 -11.14 3.48
CA GLN A 141 3.40 -12.43 3.60
C GLN A 141 4.30 -13.67 3.58
N SER A 142 5.47 -13.66 2.95
CA SER A 142 6.44 -14.77 3.01
C SER A 142 7.06 -14.89 4.41
N ASN A 143 7.06 -13.81 5.19
CA ASN A 143 7.34 -13.84 6.62
C ASN A 143 6.13 -14.31 7.47
N LYS A 144 4.98 -14.67 6.88
CA LYS A 144 3.78 -15.16 7.60
C LYS A 144 3.64 -16.69 7.65
N ILE A 145 4.46 -17.47 6.93
CA ILE A 145 4.38 -18.96 7.01
C ILE A 145 5.30 -19.51 8.11
N THR A 146 6.32 -18.76 8.51
CA THR A 146 7.09 -19.07 9.72
C THR A 146 6.63 -18.14 10.84
N GLN A 147 5.94 -18.74 11.80
CA GLN A 147 5.61 -18.23 13.14
C GLN A 147 4.17 -17.74 13.34
N ASN A 148 3.38 -18.65 13.92
CA ASN A 148 2.58 -18.41 15.12
C ASN A 148 2.87 -17.06 15.79
N ILE A 149 1.80 -16.30 16.02
CA ILE A 149 1.63 -15.35 17.14
C ILE A 149 2.92 -14.62 17.52
N THR A 150 3.24 -13.52 16.83
CA THR A 150 3.81 -12.35 17.50
C THR A 150 3.75 -11.12 16.60
N GLU A 151 3.10 -10.09 17.16
CA GLU A 151 3.11 -8.68 16.79
C GLU A 151 4.29 -8.26 15.89
N LYS A 152 4.04 -7.97 14.61
CA LYS A 152 4.95 -7.17 13.79
C LYS A 152 4.19 -6.01 13.15
N THR A 153 4.45 -4.83 13.70
CA THR A 153 3.82 -3.54 13.42
C THR A 153 3.88 -3.19 11.93
N ILE A 154 2.71 -2.96 11.32
CA ILE A 154 2.61 -2.44 9.95
C ILE A 154 2.79 -0.93 10.04
N PHE A 155 3.91 -0.41 9.54
CA PHE A 155 4.20 1.02 9.58
C PHE A 155 3.61 1.73 8.37
N PHE A 156 3.04 2.92 8.57
CA PHE A 156 2.56 3.76 7.49
C PHE A 156 3.68 4.41 6.71
N ASN A 157 3.44 4.62 5.41
CA ASN A 157 4.33 5.43 4.58
C ASN A 157 4.06 6.93 4.78
N GLU A 158 4.97 7.76 4.28
CA GLU A 158 4.91 9.22 4.44
C GLU A 158 3.59 9.84 3.93
N TYR A 159 3.04 9.33 2.82
CA TYR A 159 1.75 9.79 2.30
C TYR A 159 0.59 9.47 3.25
N GLN A 160 0.56 8.26 3.83
CA GLN A 160 -0.46 7.84 4.78
C GLN A 160 -0.38 8.65 6.08
N VAL A 161 0.84 8.86 6.60
CA VAL A 161 1.09 9.71 7.77
C VAL A 161 0.63 11.15 7.48
N GLY A 162 1.00 11.71 6.33
CA GLY A 162 0.57 13.05 5.92
C GLY A 162 -0.94 13.20 5.84
N LYS A 163 -1.64 12.21 5.28
CA LYS A 163 -3.12 12.24 5.21
C LYS A 163 -3.81 12.22 6.56
N ILE A 164 -3.25 11.52 7.54
CA ILE A 164 -3.77 11.52 8.91
C ILE A 164 -3.47 12.86 9.57
N LEU A 165 -2.25 13.38 9.41
CA LEU A 165 -1.86 14.67 9.96
C LEU A 165 -2.82 15.77 9.49
N ASP A 166 -3.02 15.88 8.16
CA ASP A 166 -3.95 16.82 7.55
C ASP A 166 -5.37 16.67 8.14
N ALA A 167 -5.85 15.44 8.30
CA ALA A 167 -7.20 15.17 8.78
C ALA A 167 -7.41 15.60 10.25
N PHE A 168 -6.37 15.47 11.07
CA PHE A 168 -6.43 15.76 12.50
C PHE A 168 -6.15 17.22 12.82
N GLU A 169 -5.14 17.85 12.20
CA GLU A 169 -4.85 19.28 12.39
C GLU A 169 -6.04 20.15 11.99
N ASN A 170 -6.73 19.80 10.90
CA ASN A 170 -7.92 20.53 10.45
C ASN A 170 -9.13 20.39 11.40
N LYS A 171 -9.19 19.35 12.24
CA LYS A 171 -10.35 19.08 13.11
C LYS A 171 -10.10 19.38 14.59
N PHE A 172 -8.85 19.37 15.05
CA PHE A 172 -8.51 19.50 16.46
C PHE A 172 -7.38 20.53 16.66
N TRP A 173 -7.69 21.80 16.39
CA TRP A 173 -6.74 22.91 16.45
C TRP A 173 -6.13 23.16 17.85
N ASP A 174 -6.83 22.74 18.92
CA ASP A 174 -6.37 22.83 20.31
C ASP A 174 -5.28 21.80 20.66
N ALA A 175 -5.10 20.77 19.83
CA ALA A 175 -4.13 19.70 20.04
C ALA A 175 -2.91 19.87 19.12
N LYS A 176 -1.74 19.41 19.57
CA LYS A 176 -0.50 19.46 18.80
C LYS A 176 -0.25 18.12 18.13
N PHE A 177 -0.14 18.13 16.80
CA PHE A 177 0.19 16.95 16.01
C PHE A 177 1.59 17.08 15.39
N ASN A 178 2.34 15.98 15.35
CA ASN A 178 3.63 15.90 14.69
C ASN A 178 3.69 14.60 13.90
N ALA A 179 4.04 14.67 12.62
CA ALA A 179 4.37 13.49 11.84
C ALA A 179 5.72 12.92 12.26
N THR A 180 5.80 11.60 12.36
CA THR A 180 7.05 10.84 12.42
C THR A 180 7.23 10.08 11.11
N ALA A 181 8.29 9.27 10.99
CA ALA A 181 8.49 8.43 9.81
C ALA A 181 7.36 7.41 9.58
N THR A 182 6.61 7.02 10.62
CA THR A 182 5.69 5.87 10.54
C THR A 182 4.32 6.06 11.21
N TYR A 183 4.12 7.15 11.95
CA TYR A 183 2.87 7.48 12.64
C TYR A 183 2.72 8.98 12.86
N VAL A 184 1.51 9.44 13.15
CA VAL A 184 1.26 10.80 13.66
C VAL A 184 1.18 10.76 15.19
N PHE A 185 1.96 11.59 15.87
CA PHE A 185 1.89 11.79 17.31
C PHE A 185 0.98 12.97 17.63
N GLY A 186 -0.04 12.77 18.46
CA GLY A 186 -0.94 13.81 18.94
C GLY A 186 -0.81 14.00 20.44
N SER A 187 -0.39 15.19 20.87
CA SER A 187 -0.33 15.59 22.28
C SER A 187 -1.39 16.63 22.61
N GLY A 188 -1.96 16.55 23.81
CA GLY A 188 -3.05 17.43 24.23
C GLY A 188 -4.42 17.10 23.61
N LEU A 189 -4.51 16.02 22.80
CA LEU A 189 -5.77 15.57 22.24
C LEU A 189 -6.70 15.00 23.32
N PHE A 190 -6.18 14.13 24.20
CA PHE A 190 -6.91 13.61 25.33
C PHE A 190 -6.38 14.21 26.64
N PRO A 191 -7.25 14.51 27.64
CA PRO A 191 -6.81 15.06 28.92
C PRO A 191 -6.07 14.06 29.81
N PHE A 192 -6.00 12.80 29.40
CA PHE A 192 -5.43 11.69 30.18
C PHE A 192 -4.28 10.95 29.48
N GLY A 193 -3.96 11.31 28.23
CA GLY A 193 -2.92 10.63 27.47
C GLY A 193 -2.65 11.25 26.11
N ASP A 194 -1.62 10.74 25.46
CA ASP A 194 -1.27 11.11 24.09
C ASP A 194 -1.84 10.09 23.10
N ALA A 195 -2.02 10.50 21.86
CA ALA A 195 -2.48 9.64 20.78
C ALA A 195 -1.36 9.36 19.78
N MET A 196 -1.35 8.15 19.23
CA MET A 196 -0.52 7.76 18.10
C MET A 196 -1.43 7.17 17.02
N PHE A 197 -1.25 7.60 15.78
CA PHE A 197 -2.07 7.16 14.65
C PHE A 197 -1.16 6.52 13.60
N ASP A 198 -1.26 5.19 13.49
CA ASP A 198 -0.66 4.39 12.42
C ASP A 198 -1.70 3.40 11.87
N SER A 199 -1.31 2.16 11.55
CA SER A 199 -2.22 1.04 11.32
C SER A 199 -3.23 0.79 12.45
N ARG A 200 -2.96 1.28 13.66
CA ARG A 200 -3.84 1.32 14.83
C ARG A 200 -3.89 2.75 15.40
N LEU A 201 -5.00 3.04 16.09
CA LEU A 201 -5.07 4.18 16.98
C LEU A 201 -4.63 3.72 18.36
N THR A 202 -3.54 4.28 18.86
CA THR A 202 -3.01 3.97 20.18
C THR A 202 -3.16 5.16 21.10
N ILE A 203 -3.75 4.95 22.26
CA ILE A 203 -3.76 5.94 23.35
C ILE A 203 -2.71 5.53 24.37
N ARG A 204 -1.73 6.41 24.56
CA ARG A 204 -0.62 6.24 25.50
C ARG A 204 -0.95 6.97 26.80
N ILE A 205 -1.11 6.22 27.88
CA ILE A 205 -1.47 6.72 29.21
C ILE A 205 -0.30 6.49 30.17
N SER A 206 0.09 7.49 30.95
CA SER A 206 1.23 7.36 31.87
C SER A 206 0.92 6.43 33.04
N LYS A 207 1.89 5.57 33.39
CA LYS A 207 1.79 4.62 34.52
C LYS A 207 1.74 5.30 35.88
N SER A 208 2.18 6.56 35.98
CA SER A 208 2.15 7.31 37.23
C SER A 208 0.78 7.90 37.56
N ARG A 209 -0.21 7.73 36.68
CA ARG A 209 -1.58 8.21 36.91
C ARG A 209 -2.32 7.30 37.88
N SER A 210 -2.87 7.87 38.94
CA SER A 210 -3.69 7.16 39.93
C SER A 210 -5.08 6.76 39.39
N ASP A 211 -5.57 7.48 38.37
CA ASP A 211 -6.88 7.29 37.75
C ASP A 211 -6.86 6.35 36.54
N PHE A 212 -5.75 5.65 36.30
CA PHE A 212 -5.60 4.77 35.13
C PHE A 212 -6.71 3.71 35.03
N ASN A 213 -6.97 2.97 36.11
CA ASN A 213 -7.99 1.91 36.11
C ASN A 213 -9.39 2.46 35.85
N ASP A 214 -9.72 3.61 36.44
CA ASP A 214 -11.02 4.27 36.25
C ASP A 214 -11.20 4.72 34.79
N ILE A 215 -10.13 5.23 34.17
CA ILE A 215 -10.13 5.59 32.74
C ILE A 215 -10.37 4.35 31.88
N ILE A 216 -9.65 3.26 32.10
CA ILE A 216 -9.80 2.02 31.31
C ILE A 216 -11.21 1.46 31.45
N GLN A 217 -11.70 1.31 32.68
CA GLN A 217 -13.04 0.79 32.94
C GLN A 217 -14.11 1.67 32.28
N TYR A 218 -13.96 2.99 32.29
CA TYR A 218 -14.88 3.89 31.62
C TYR A 218 -14.82 3.73 30.09
N LEU A 219 -13.63 3.65 29.50
CA LEU A 219 -13.47 3.47 28.05
C LEU A 219 -14.07 2.15 27.56
N GLU A 220 -14.05 1.09 28.39
CA GLU A 220 -14.74 -0.18 28.10
C GLU A 220 -16.28 -0.06 28.06
N THR A 221 -16.86 0.92 28.76
CA THR A 221 -18.30 1.20 28.69
C THR A 221 -18.72 1.98 27.44
N LEU A 222 -17.76 2.57 26.72
CA LEU A 222 -18.07 3.31 25.50
C LEU A 222 -18.32 2.33 24.36
N HIS A 223 -19.56 2.33 23.87
CA HIS A 223 -19.90 1.62 22.65
C HIS A 223 -19.50 2.47 21.44
N PHE A 224 -18.68 1.87 20.57
CA PHE A 224 -18.18 2.50 19.35
C PHE A 224 -19.07 2.11 18.15
N GLU A 225 -20.37 2.39 18.28
CA GLU A 225 -21.49 1.73 17.56
C GLU A 225 -21.63 1.97 16.03
N ASP A 226 -20.63 2.54 15.34
CA ASP A 226 -20.73 2.82 13.89
C ASP A 226 -19.45 2.54 13.08
N TYR A 227 -18.52 1.70 13.56
CA TYR A 227 -17.22 1.52 12.87
C TYR A 227 -16.98 0.13 12.30
N HIS A 228 -16.12 0.10 11.27
CA HIS A 228 -15.57 -1.13 10.72
C HIS A 228 -14.84 -1.88 11.83
N GLU A 229 -15.33 -3.07 12.21
CA GLU A 229 -14.83 -3.94 13.29
C GLU A 229 -13.41 -3.60 13.83
N PHE A 230 -13.35 -3.05 15.05
CA PHE A 230 -12.11 -2.85 15.81
C PHE A 230 -12.05 -3.80 17.00
N LYS A 231 -10.87 -4.36 17.23
CA LYS A 231 -10.50 -5.00 18.49
C LYS A 231 -9.80 -3.97 19.37
N VAL A 232 -10.29 -3.80 20.60
CA VAL A 232 -9.64 -2.97 21.61
C VAL A 232 -8.71 -3.86 22.44
N GLU A 233 -7.43 -3.49 22.51
CA GLU A 233 -6.41 -4.26 23.23
C GLU A 233 -5.67 -3.38 24.23
N LEU A 234 -5.65 -3.80 25.50
CA LEU A 234 -4.89 -3.13 26.54
C LEU A 234 -3.51 -3.78 26.69
N ASN A 235 -2.45 -3.05 26.36
CA ASN A 235 -1.08 -3.50 26.54
C ASN A 235 -0.50 -2.99 27.86
N LEU A 236 -0.50 -3.87 28.87
CA LEU A 236 0.06 -3.62 30.19
C LEU A 236 1.55 -4.02 30.30
N LYS A 237 2.10 -4.73 29.32
CA LYS A 237 3.41 -5.42 29.41
C LYS A 237 4.61 -4.57 28.98
N SER A 238 4.39 -3.32 28.55
CA SER A 238 5.49 -2.45 28.10
C SER A 238 6.48 -2.14 29.24
N LYS A 239 7.79 -2.26 28.98
CA LYS A 239 8.86 -1.80 29.88
C LYS A 239 8.94 -0.26 30.01
N ASN A 240 8.16 0.47 29.21
CA ASN A 240 8.12 1.94 29.23
C ASN A 240 7.25 2.47 30.39
N SER A 241 7.36 3.78 30.65
CA SER A 241 6.58 4.54 31.64
C SER A 241 5.10 4.73 31.27
N TYR A 242 4.59 3.99 30.27
CA TYR A 242 3.24 4.14 29.74
C TYR A 242 2.53 2.79 29.56
N HIS A 243 1.22 2.80 29.74
CA HIS A 243 0.28 1.80 29.25
C HIS A 243 -0.26 2.24 27.87
N TYR A 244 -0.60 1.27 27.04
CA TYR A 244 -1.10 1.53 25.68
C TYR A 244 -2.46 0.87 25.52
N LEU A 245 -3.44 1.64 25.08
CA LEU A 245 -4.75 1.17 24.68
C LEU A 245 -4.84 1.27 23.16
N ASP A 246 -4.88 0.12 22.50
CA ASP A 246 -4.83 0.01 21.05
C ASP A 246 -6.23 -0.27 20.49
N PHE A 247 -6.61 0.51 19.49
CA PHE A 247 -7.78 0.29 18.64
C PHE A 247 -7.27 -0.28 17.31
N VAL A 248 -7.38 -1.60 17.17
CA VAL A 248 -6.80 -2.37 16.07
C VAL A 248 -7.92 -2.81 15.11
N PRO A 249 -7.89 -2.43 13.83
CA PRO A 249 -8.79 -2.99 12.82
C PRO A 249 -8.75 -4.53 12.80
N THR A 250 -9.89 -5.22 12.81
CA THR A 250 -9.93 -6.69 12.71
C THR A 250 -9.68 -7.19 11.29
N ARG A 251 -9.80 -6.30 10.31
CA ARG A 251 -9.60 -6.58 8.88
C ARG A 251 -8.84 -5.43 8.21
N PRO A 252 -8.25 -5.65 7.02
CA PRO A 252 -7.66 -4.55 6.23
C PRO A 252 -8.72 -3.51 5.88
N ILE A 253 -8.48 -2.25 6.25
CA ILE A 253 -9.36 -1.09 5.98
C ILE A 253 -8.63 -0.12 5.04
N LYS A 254 -9.35 0.52 4.11
CA LYS A 254 -8.75 1.55 3.25
C LYS A 254 -8.40 2.79 4.09
N LEU A 255 -7.31 3.47 3.75
CA LEU A 255 -6.83 4.64 4.51
C LEU A 255 -7.92 5.68 4.82
N GLN A 256 -8.79 6.01 3.87
CA GLN A 256 -9.86 7.00 4.08
C GLN A 256 -10.91 6.53 5.09
N GLU A 257 -11.28 5.24 5.04
CA GLU A 257 -12.21 4.62 5.99
C GLU A 257 -11.56 4.59 7.39
N LEU A 258 -10.28 4.22 7.47
CA LEU A 258 -9.52 4.19 8.72
C LEU A 258 -9.37 5.57 9.37
N VAL A 259 -9.03 6.60 8.59
CA VAL A 259 -8.96 7.99 9.05
C VAL A 259 -10.32 8.43 9.60
N THR A 260 -11.39 8.07 8.90
CA THR A 260 -12.77 8.38 9.32
C THR A 260 -13.09 7.73 10.66
N ASP A 261 -12.74 6.46 10.83
CA ASP A 261 -12.96 5.72 12.08
C ASP A 261 -12.15 6.31 13.24
N TYR A 262 -10.87 6.67 13.03
CA TYR A 262 -10.06 7.32 14.07
C TYR A 262 -10.64 8.65 14.52
N LEU A 263 -11.07 9.49 13.57
CA LEU A 263 -11.72 10.76 13.89
C LEU A 263 -12.98 10.54 14.72
N HIS A 264 -13.72 9.47 14.45
CA HIS A 264 -14.92 9.17 15.17
C HIS A 264 -14.66 8.60 16.57
N VAL A 265 -13.74 7.63 16.73
CA VAL A 265 -13.32 7.12 18.05
C VAL A 265 -12.87 8.26 18.96
N VAL A 266 -12.00 9.14 18.44
CA VAL A 266 -11.52 10.32 19.16
C VAL A 266 -12.69 11.22 19.56
N LYS A 267 -13.63 11.51 18.65
CA LYS A 267 -14.81 12.32 18.96
C LYS A 267 -15.72 11.67 20.00
N THR A 268 -15.95 10.36 19.94
CA THR A 268 -16.76 9.63 20.90
C THR A 268 -16.16 9.76 22.30
N ILE A 269 -14.85 9.54 22.43
CA ILE A 269 -14.14 9.70 23.71
C ILE A 269 -14.22 11.14 24.20
N LEU A 270 -13.96 12.14 23.34
CA LEU A 270 -13.95 13.55 23.76
C LEU A 270 -15.33 14.10 24.11
N LYS A 271 -16.39 13.58 23.49
CA LYS A 271 -17.79 13.93 23.81
C LYS A 271 -18.34 13.16 25.00
N SER A 272 -17.67 12.09 25.43
CA SER A 272 -18.10 11.29 26.57
C SER A 272 -17.92 12.04 27.89
N ASP A 273 -18.49 11.45 28.95
CA ASP A 273 -18.36 11.92 30.33
C ASP A 273 -17.00 11.59 30.97
N ILE A 274 -15.98 11.21 30.18
CA ILE A 274 -14.64 10.86 30.68
C ILE A 274 -14.05 11.95 31.61
N ARG A 275 -14.35 13.22 31.38
CA ARG A 275 -13.91 14.32 32.27
C ARG A 275 -14.46 14.22 33.70
N LYS A 276 -15.62 13.60 33.91
CA LYS A 276 -16.20 13.37 35.25
C LYS A 276 -15.41 12.28 36.01
N VAL A 277 -14.89 11.30 35.29
CA VAL A 277 -14.00 10.26 35.84
C VAL A 277 -12.70 10.88 36.34
N LEU A 278 -12.08 11.74 35.53
CA LEU A 278 -10.84 12.45 35.89
C LEU A 278 -11.00 13.39 37.10
N LYS A 279 -12.18 14.03 37.25
CA LYS A 279 -12.47 14.94 38.36
C LYS A 279 -12.80 14.24 39.68
N LYS A 280 -13.33 13.01 39.64
CA LYS A 280 -13.69 12.25 40.86
C LYS A 280 -12.50 12.02 41.79
N GLN A 281 -11.28 11.91 41.25
CA GLN A 281 -10.06 11.70 42.05
C GLN A 281 -9.41 12.99 42.58
N GLN A 282 -9.75 14.18 42.05
CA GLN A 282 -9.21 15.43 42.58
C GLN A 282 -9.90 15.88 43.88
N ASN A 283 -11.04 15.28 44.22
CA ASN A 283 -11.85 15.62 45.40
C ASN A 283 -11.77 14.60 46.55
N THR A 284 -10.89 13.60 46.47
CA THR A 284 -10.56 12.70 47.58
C THR A 284 -9.31 13.22 48.29
N TRP A 285 -9.53 14.13 49.23
CA TRP A 285 -8.60 14.49 50.31
C TRP A 285 -9.12 13.91 51.63
#